data_AF-A0A1G7GD06-F1
#
_entry.id   AF-A0A1G7GD06-F1
#
_cell.length_a   1.000
_cell.length_b   1.000
_cell.length_c   1.000
_cell.angle_alpha   90.00
_cell.angle_beta   90.00
_cell.angle_gamma   90.00
#
_symmetry.space_group_name_H-M   'P 1'
#
loop_
_entity.id
_entity.type
_entity.pdbx_description
1 polymer ?
#
loop_
_entity_poly.entity_id
_entity_poly.type
_entity_poly.pdbx_seq_one_letter_code
_entity_poly.pdbx_strand_id
1 'polypeptide(L)'
;MKLFNKKHIGIACIVSLFSIQVYYAQIGIGTVTPEGALDLRTNDFGLIFPRVPLTAKNVQAPVVNPSGGPIVKGTVVYNTNLSHNGANDVVPGIYAWDGSQWNPQFLMKDYAKFEQDSGCLRVDTNNDESEEDFIDGLVNKTFIPKYSGIYSIKVNTNYGAGEMTNFYSGNEISLSTAEGSFYFSLSGLGVNIDPNPGGYAYDYTEGWIYTHSYSTYNELENPDIKDTKDMHYSTVTYHKYLTAGTPYNFTLSLSIITGEGFLNNGDSGEGMGHVGHDIPCSVEFTFQE
;
A
#
# COMPACT_ATOMS: atom_id res chain seq x y z
N MET A 1 12.14 83.14 31.19
CA MET A 1 11.87 81.96 30.33
C MET A 1 12.34 82.28 28.92
N LYS A 2 13.51 81.80 28.48
CA LYS A 2 14.04 82.10 27.14
C LYS A 2 13.24 81.28 26.12
N LEU A 3 12.47 81.96 25.27
CA LEU A 3 11.72 81.34 24.16
C LEU A 3 12.73 80.74 23.16
N PHE A 4 12.67 79.43 22.95
CA PHE A 4 13.46 78.74 21.93
C PHE A 4 13.18 79.37 20.54
N ASN A 5 14.23 79.68 19.79
CA ASN A 5 14.10 80.31 18.47
C ASN A 5 13.46 79.34 17.48
N LYS A 6 12.33 79.72 16.86
CA LYS A 6 11.55 78.88 15.92
C LYS A 6 12.42 78.29 14.80
N LYS A 7 13.49 78.98 14.39
CA LYS A 7 14.47 78.48 13.41
C LYS A 7 15.23 77.24 13.88
N HIS A 8 15.56 77.13 15.17
CA HIS A 8 16.30 75.99 15.71
C HIS A 8 15.39 74.78 15.94
N ILE A 9 14.11 75.01 16.27
CA ILE A 9 13.09 73.94 16.33
C ILE A 9 12.86 73.36 14.93
N GLY A 10 12.77 74.22 13.89
CA GLY A 10 12.63 73.76 12.50
C GLY A 10 13.81 72.92 12.01
N ILE A 11 15.05 73.34 12.31
CA ILE A 11 16.26 72.59 11.96
C ILE A 11 16.32 71.25 12.71
N ALA A 12 15.98 71.21 14.00
CA ALA A 12 15.95 69.98 14.77
C ALA A 12 14.90 68.97 14.24
N CYS A 13 13.72 69.45 13.83
CA CYS A 13 12.70 68.60 13.19
C CYS A 13 13.17 68.04 11.84
N ILE A 14 13.87 68.83 11.02
CA ILE A 14 14.39 68.40 9.71
C ILE A 14 15.51 67.35 9.88
N VAL A 15 16.43 67.54 10.83
CA VAL A 15 17.49 66.55 11.13
C VAL A 15 16.90 65.24 11.67
N SER A 16 15.84 65.31 12.48
CA SER A 16 15.08 64.14 12.96
C SER A 16 14.40 63.36 11.82
N LEU A 17 13.81 64.06 10.84
CA LEU A 17 13.17 63.46 9.66
C LEU A 17 14.16 62.74 8.73
N PHE A 18 15.43 63.18 8.67
CA PHE A 18 16.49 62.51 7.90
C PHE A 18 17.11 61.29 8.61
N SER A 19 16.69 60.98 9.83
CA SER A 19 17.25 59.89 10.64
C SER A 19 16.48 58.56 10.54
N ILE A 20 15.46 58.48 9.67
CA ILE A 20 14.67 57.26 9.47
C ILE A 20 15.50 56.28 8.62
N GLN A 21 16.30 55.44 9.27
CA GLN A 21 16.92 54.29 8.63
C GLN A 21 15.98 53.10 8.70
N VAL A 22 15.58 52.60 7.54
CA VAL A 22 14.87 51.33 7.40
C VAL A 22 15.91 50.22 7.46
N TYR A 23 16.01 49.54 8.60
CA TYR A 23 16.85 48.35 8.72
C TYR A 23 16.06 47.14 8.25
N TYR A 24 16.59 46.42 7.26
CA TYR A 24 16.06 45.12 6.88
C TYR A 24 16.74 44.05 7.76
N ALA A 25 15.94 43.20 8.41
CA ALA A 25 16.38 42.23 9.43
C ALA A 25 16.53 40.80 8.87
N GLN A 26 16.86 40.65 7.59
CA GLN A 26 17.08 39.34 6.99
C GLN A 26 18.48 38.81 7.30
N ILE A 27 18.54 37.52 7.61
CA ILE A 27 19.76 36.83 8.01
C ILE A 27 20.26 36.04 6.80
N GLY A 28 21.32 36.53 6.17
CA GLY A 28 22.10 35.77 5.19
C GLY A 28 23.27 35.07 5.86
N ILE A 29 23.33 33.74 5.78
CA ILE A 29 24.49 32.93 6.20
C ILE A 29 25.15 32.41 4.94
N GLY A 30 26.36 32.89 4.65
CA GLY A 30 27.08 32.56 3.41
C GLY A 30 26.62 33.35 2.17
N THR A 31 25.74 34.35 2.33
CA THR A 31 25.30 35.28 1.28
C THR A 31 25.11 36.69 1.83
N VAL A 32 25.45 37.71 1.04
CA VAL A 32 25.20 39.13 1.36
C VAL A 32 23.96 39.68 0.67
N THR A 33 23.34 38.90 -0.22
CA THR A 33 22.09 39.20 -0.92
C THR A 33 21.07 38.10 -0.65
N PRO A 34 20.60 37.97 0.59
CA PRO A 34 19.62 36.95 0.98
C PRO A 34 18.28 37.10 0.23
N GLU A 35 17.72 35.98 -0.24
CA GLU A 35 16.45 35.93 -0.98
C GLU A 35 15.21 35.73 -0.09
N GLY A 36 15.40 35.60 1.22
CA GLY A 36 14.33 35.46 2.21
C GLY A 36 14.74 36.02 3.58
N ALA A 37 13.86 35.92 4.57
CA ALA A 37 14.15 36.36 5.94
C ALA A 37 15.32 35.59 6.58
N LEU A 38 15.52 34.33 6.17
CA LEU A 38 16.70 33.52 6.43
C LEU A 38 17.12 32.88 5.12
N ASP A 39 18.38 33.06 4.73
CA ASP A 39 18.99 32.44 3.55
C ASP A 39 20.31 31.80 3.93
N LEU A 40 20.44 30.50 3.67
CA LEU A 40 21.59 29.67 4.01
C LEU A 40 22.24 29.19 2.69
N ARG A 41 23.37 29.78 2.34
CA ARG A 41 24.12 29.45 1.11
C ARG A 41 25.46 28.81 1.45
N THR A 42 25.53 27.49 1.34
CA THR A 42 26.74 26.69 1.64
C THR A 42 26.89 25.55 0.63
N ASN A 43 28.13 25.20 0.27
CA ASN A 43 28.41 24.04 -0.59
C ASN A 43 28.76 22.77 0.19
N ASP A 44 29.26 22.92 1.43
CA ASP A 44 29.91 21.83 2.18
C ASP A 44 29.15 21.41 3.45
N PHE A 45 28.13 22.15 3.86
CA PHE A 45 27.39 21.95 5.11
C PHE A 45 25.88 22.05 4.89
N GLY A 46 25.09 21.51 5.82
CA GLY A 46 23.64 21.49 5.77
C GLY A 46 22.96 22.18 6.94
N LEU A 47 21.65 22.32 6.87
CA LEU A 47 20.80 22.79 7.97
C LEU A 47 20.41 21.61 8.87
N ILE A 48 20.73 21.71 10.16
CA ILE A 48 20.23 20.76 11.17
C ILE A 48 18.99 21.35 11.81
N PHE A 49 17.83 20.72 11.58
CA PHE A 49 16.61 21.03 12.32
C PHE A 49 16.74 20.62 13.79
N PRO A 50 16.07 21.32 14.72
CA PRO A 50 16.00 20.90 16.12
C PRO A 50 15.53 19.45 16.23
N ARG A 51 16.30 18.61 16.93
CA ARG A 51 16.00 17.20 17.14
C ARG A 51 15.12 17.05 18.37
N VAL A 52 13.92 16.51 18.18
CA VAL A 52 12.94 16.34 19.26
C VAL A 52 12.35 14.94 19.24
N PRO A 53 12.06 14.32 20.38
CA PRO A 53 11.32 13.07 20.42
C PRO A 53 9.81 13.39 20.43
N LEU A 54 9.19 13.46 19.25
CA LEU A 54 7.74 13.61 19.19
C LEU A 54 7.06 12.38 19.77
N THR A 55 5.92 12.56 20.42
CA THR A 55 5.16 11.45 20.99
C THR A 55 4.04 11.00 20.06
N ALA A 56 3.36 11.92 19.38
CA ALA A 56 2.27 11.64 18.44
C ALA A 56 2.10 12.80 17.45
N LYS A 57 1.55 12.54 16.26
CA LYS A 57 1.29 13.57 15.24
C LYS A 57 0.40 14.69 15.78
N ASN A 58 -0.66 14.35 16.50
CA ASN A 58 -1.64 15.30 17.04
C ASN A 58 -1.22 15.97 18.37
N VAL A 59 0.03 15.82 18.83
CA VAL A 59 0.51 16.38 20.09
C VAL A 59 1.67 17.33 19.84
N GLN A 60 1.49 18.61 20.19
CA GLN A 60 2.51 19.65 20.01
C GLN A 60 3.79 19.39 20.82
N ALA A 61 3.63 18.91 22.06
CA ALA A 61 4.74 18.64 22.95
C ALA A 61 5.69 17.59 22.33
N PRO A 62 7.01 17.69 22.56
CA PRO A 62 7.69 18.56 23.53
C PRO A 62 8.04 19.96 23.00
N VAL A 63 7.63 20.32 21.78
CA VAL A 63 7.98 21.62 21.20
C VAL A 63 7.14 22.72 21.83
N VAL A 64 7.80 23.77 22.32
CA VAL A 64 7.18 24.89 23.03
C VAL A 64 7.44 26.20 22.30
N ASN A 65 6.49 27.13 22.39
CA ASN A 65 6.68 28.50 21.93
C ASN A 65 7.44 29.29 23.01
N PRO A 66 8.63 29.86 22.71
CA PRO A 66 9.40 30.64 23.69
C PRO A 66 8.64 31.85 24.26
N SER A 67 7.71 32.41 23.49
CA SER A 67 6.87 33.54 23.93
C SER A 67 5.61 33.11 24.69
N GLY A 68 5.45 31.80 24.96
CA GLY A 68 4.23 31.20 25.52
C GLY A 68 3.15 30.94 24.46
N GLY A 69 2.13 30.17 24.85
CA GLY A 69 1.03 29.76 23.96
C GLY A 69 1.38 28.61 22.99
N PRO A 70 0.50 28.33 22.01
CA PRO A 70 0.74 27.31 20.99
C PRO A 70 1.95 27.65 20.10
N ILE A 71 2.63 26.64 19.56
CA ILE A 71 3.66 26.85 18.54
C ILE A 71 2.99 27.33 17.24
N VAL A 72 3.74 28.12 16.48
CA VAL A 72 3.26 28.73 15.24
C VAL A 72 3.20 27.68 14.13
N LYS A 73 2.20 27.77 13.25
CA LYS A 73 2.12 26.99 12.02
C LYS A 73 3.39 27.19 11.19
N GLY A 74 3.92 26.11 10.62
CA GLY A 74 5.21 26.11 9.91
C GLY A 74 6.43 25.89 10.82
N THR A 75 6.24 25.61 12.12
CA THR A 75 7.35 25.12 12.97
C THR A 75 7.87 23.79 12.43
N VAL A 76 9.18 23.69 12.15
CA VAL A 76 9.81 22.48 11.58
C VAL A 76 10.82 21.89 12.56
N VAL A 77 10.77 20.58 12.74
CA VAL A 77 11.68 19.82 13.62
C VAL A 77 12.07 18.49 12.98
N TYR A 78 13.17 17.90 13.43
CA TYR A 78 13.51 16.51 13.14
C TYR A 78 13.02 15.64 14.30
N ASN A 79 12.01 14.81 14.06
CA ASN A 79 11.57 13.80 15.00
C ASN A 79 12.62 12.69 15.10
N THR A 80 12.95 12.29 16.32
CA THR A 80 13.91 11.21 16.64
C THR A 80 13.24 9.94 17.14
N ASN A 81 11.95 10.01 17.46
CA ASN A 81 11.23 8.91 18.09
C ASN A 81 10.45 8.08 17.06
N LEU A 82 10.29 6.79 17.34
CA LEU A 82 9.31 5.92 16.69
C LEU A 82 8.20 5.66 17.72
N SER A 83 6.96 6.06 17.43
CA SER A 83 5.82 5.81 18.31
C SER A 83 4.98 4.62 17.86
N HIS A 84 4.02 4.22 18.71
CA HIS A 84 3.05 3.15 18.46
C HIS A 84 1.62 3.55 18.90
N ASN A 85 1.16 4.72 18.46
CA ASN A 85 -0.16 5.33 18.67
C ASN A 85 -1.11 5.16 17.47
N GLY A 86 -0.83 4.25 16.53
CA GLY A 86 -1.69 4.02 15.37
C GLY A 86 -1.70 5.22 14.43
N ALA A 87 -2.87 5.83 14.17
CA ALA A 87 -3.02 6.84 13.12
C ALA A 87 -2.17 8.10 13.38
N ASN A 88 -1.87 8.33 14.66
CA ASN A 88 -1.04 9.43 15.12
C ASN A 88 0.44 9.05 15.24
N ASP A 89 0.88 7.97 14.60
CA ASP A 89 2.27 7.53 14.69
C ASP A 89 3.27 8.52 14.10
N VAL A 90 4.34 8.74 14.84
CA VAL A 90 5.52 9.46 14.38
C VAL A 90 6.64 8.46 14.14
N VAL A 91 7.37 8.68 13.05
CA VAL A 91 8.58 7.93 12.69
C VAL A 91 9.74 8.91 12.57
N PRO A 92 11.00 8.47 12.73
CA PRO A 92 12.13 9.40 12.60
C PRO A 92 12.14 10.11 11.24
N GLY A 93 12.25 11.44 11.24
CA GLY A 93 12.14 12.25 10.02
C GLY A 93 11.82 13.72 10.28
N ILE A 94 11.75 14.52 9.22
CA ILE A 94 11.41 15.94 9.32
C ILE A 94 9.89 16.09 9.40
N TYR A 95 9.41 16.92 10.32
CA TYR A 95 7.98 17.24 10.50
C TYR A 95 7.76 18.74 10.51
N ALA A 96 6.64 19.18 9.93
CA ALA A 96 6.15 20.55 10.00
C ALA A 96 4.80 20.59 10.71
N TRP A 97 4.63 21.52 11.65
CA TRP A 97 3.37 21.74 12.36
C TRP A 97 2.39 22.53 11.51
N ASP A 98 1.17 22.04 11.30
CA ASP A 98 0.12 22.77 10.56
C ASP A 98 -0.81 23.64 11.45
N GLY A 99 -0.61 23.59 12.77
CA GLY A 99 -1.47 24.21 13.77
C GLY A 99 -2.30 23.23 14.59
N SER A 100 -2.41 21.99 14.13
CA SER A 100 -3.17 20.91 14.76
C SER A 100 -2.39 19.60 14.86
N GLN A 101 -1.53 19.30 13.89
CA GLN A 101 -0.72 18.10 13.87
C GLN A 101 0.65 18.32 13.19
N TRP A 102 1.57 17.42 13.50
CA TRP A 102 2.85 17.25 12.86
C TRP A 102 2.68 16.46 11.57
N ASN A 103 2.99 17.09 10.44
CA ASN A 103 2.96 16.45 9.13
C ASN A 103 4.38 16.05 8.69
N PRO A 104 4.60 14.77 8.35
CA PRO A 104 5.89 14.33 7.84
C PRO A 104 6.21 15.06 6.53
N GLN A 105 7.44 15.53 6.39
CA GLN A 105 7.95 16.19 5.18
C GLN A 105 8.78 15.21 4.33
N PHE A 106 8.30 13.98 4.24
CA PHE A 106 8.88 12.88 3.46
C PHE A 106 7.76 11.93 3.03
N LEU A 107 7.99 11.19 1.95
CA LEU A 107 7.02 10.19 1.49
C LEU A 107 7.08 8.97 2.40
N MET A 108 5.96 8.63 3.01
CA MET A 108 5.77 7.36 3.68
C MET A 108 5.45 6.33 2.60
N LYS A 109 6.41 5.44 2.31
CA LYS A 109 6.25 4.35 1.34
C LYS A 109 6.56 3.02 2.01
N ASP A 110 5.62 2.10 1.88
CA ASP A 110 5.82 0.71 2.23
C ASP A 110 5.13 -0.16 1.18
N TYR A 111 5.87 -1.16 0.69
CA TYR A 111 5.42 -2.06 -0.35
C TYR A 111 6.04 -3.44 -0.14
N ALA A 112 5.22 -4.47 -0.20
CA ALA A 112 5.66 -5.85 -0.22
C ALA A 112 4.82 -6.64 -1.22
N LYS A 113 5.48 -7.45 -2.04
CA LYS A 113 4.83 -8.41 -2.93
C LYS A 113 5.30 -9.80 -2.58
N PHE A 114 4.34 -10.68 -2.41
CA PHE A 114 4.55 -12.11 -2.25
C PHE A 114 4.01 -12.78 -3.51
N GLU A 115 4.77 -13.71 -4.07
CA GLU A 115 4.41 -14.41 -5.30
C GLU A 115 4.39 -15.92 -5.05
N GLN A 116 3.60 -16.61 -5.84
CA GLN A 116 3.58 -18.06 -5.90
C GLN A 116 4.98 -18.61 -6.23
N ASP A 117 5.41 -19.63 -5.49
CA ASP A 117 6.66 -20.35 -5.77
C ASP A 117 6.44 -21.31 -6.94
N SER A 118 7.34 -21.32 -7.93
CA SER A 118 7.28 -22.10 -9.19
C SER A 118 5.97 -21.95 -9.99
N GLY A 119 6.09 -21.52 -11.25
CA GLY A 119 4.92 -21.45 -12.13
C GLY A 119 4.36 -22.84 -12.45
N CYS A 120 3.04 -22.96 -12.54
CA CYS A 120 2.25 -24.16 -12.86
C CYS A 120 1.98 -25.14 -11.70
N LEU A 121 1.27 -24.69 -10.67
CA LEU A 121 0.59 -25.63 -9.76
C LEU A 121 -0.49 -26.40 -10.55
N ARG A 122 -0.53 -27.72 -10.37
CA ARG A 122 -1.58 -28.61 -10.90
C ARG A 122 -2.60 -28.84 -9.80
N VAL A 123 -3.87 -28.55 -10.09
CA VAL A 123 -4.97 -28.60 -9.10
C VAL A 123 -6.04 -29.57 -9.60
N ASP A 124 -6.50 -30.45 -8.73
CA ASP A 124 -7.56 -31.41 -9.04
C ASP A 124 -8.95 -30.77 -8.97
N THR A 125 -9.95 -31.51 -9.45
CA THR A 125 -11.36 -31.18 -9.21
C THR A 125 -11.80 -31.93 -7.96
N ASN A 126 -12.10 -31.19 -6.91
CA ASN A 126 -12.46 -31.66 -5.59
C ASN A 126 -13.96 -31.97 -5.48
N ASN A 127 -14.31 -32.77 -4.48
CA ASN A 127 -15.71 -33.14 -4.25
C ASN A 127 -16.48 -32.08 -3.46
N ASP A 128 -15.76 -31.23 -2.73
CA ASP A 128 -16.31 -30.23 -1.84
C ASP A 128 -15.37 -29.01 -1.71
N GLU A 129 -15.94 -27.86 -1.40
CA GLU A 129 -15.23 -26.57 -1.26
C GLU A 129 -14.24 -26.58 -0.08
N SER A 130 -14.37 -27.53 0.86
CA SER A 130 -13.47 -27.72 2.00
C SER A 130 -12.17 -28.47 1.68
N GLU A 131 -12.08 -29.10 0.51
CA GLU A 131 -10.85 -29.70 -0.01
C GLU A 131 -10.09 -28.60 -0.76
N GLU A 132 -9.02 -28.09 -0.14
CA GLU A 132 -8.27 -26.94 -0.62
C GLU A 132 -6.87 -27.31 -1.11
N ASP A 133 -6.50 -26.77 -2.27
CA ASP A 133 -5.14 -26.71 -2.77
C ASP A 133 -4.47 -25.41 -2.32
N PHE A 134 -3.34 -25.52 -1.64
CA PHE A 134 -2.60 -24.36 -1.18
C PHE A 134 -1.67 -23.81 -2.26
N ILE A 135 -1.65 -22.48 -2.40
CA ILE A 135 -0.76 -21.84 -3.38
C ILE A 135 0.64 -21.73 -2.80
N ASP A 136 1.55 -22.56 -3.31
CA ASP A 136 2.98 -22.55 -2.94
C ASP A 136 3.55 -21.13 -2.92
N GLY A 137 4.38 -20.79 -1.94
CA GLY A 137 4.93 -19.44 -1.76
C GLY A 137 3.98 -18.42 -1.11
N LEU A 138 2.68 -18.72 -1.06
CA LEU A 138 1.62 -17.87 -0.50
C LEU A 138 0.88 -18.50 0.69
N VAL A 139 1.50 -19.49 1.35
CA VAL A 139 0.97 -20.18 2.55
C VAL A 139 1.65 -19.70 3.81
N ASN A 140 0.88 -19.38 4.86
CA ASN A 140 1.38 -18.97 6.18
C ASN A 140 2.45 -17.87 6.12
N LYS A 141 2.26 -16.91 5.21
CA LYS A 141 3.18 -15.80 5.03
C LYS A 141 2.85 -14.70 6.03
N THR A 142 3.85 -13.91 6.38
CA THR A 142 3.70 -12.78 7.30
C THR A 142 4.10 -11.48 6.62
N PHE A 143 3.22 -10.50 6.67
CA PHE A 143 3.53 -9.11 6.37
C PHE A 143 3.66 -8.31 7.68
N ILE A 144 4.70 -7.49 7.79
CA ILE A 144 4.92 -6.59 8.94
C ILE A 144 4.95 -5.15 8.39
N PRO A 145 3.89 -4.34 8.62
CA PRO A 145 3.81 -2.98 8.12
C PRO A 145 4.91 -2.11 8.71
N LYS A 146 5.54 -1.27 7.88
CA LYS A 146 6.51 -0.27 8.34
C LYS A 146 5.82 0.93 8.99
N TYR A 147 4.62 1.25 8.54
CA TYR A 147 3.83 2.39 9.00
C TYR A 147 2.43 1.97 9.40
N SER A 148 1.86 2.63 10.41
CA SER A 148 0.46 2.49 10.78
C SER A 148 -0.38 3.32 9.83
N GLY A 149 -1.44 2.73 9.26
CA GLY A 149 -2.28 3.39 8.29
C GLY A 149 -3.05 2.41 7.41
N ILE A 150 -3.71 2.93 6.38
CA ILE A 150 -4.46 2.11 5.43
C ILE A 150 -3.49 1.50 4.41
N TYR A 151 -3.55 0.17 4.27
CA TYR A 151 -2.89 -0.56 3.21
C TYR A 151 -3.92 -1.05 2.21
N SER A 152 -3.58 -0.90 0.93
CA SER A 152 -4.21 -1.63 -0.16
C SER A 152 -3.56 -3.02 -0.23
N ILE A 153 -4.38 -4.06 -0.15
CA ILE A 153 -3.97 -5.47 -0.18
C ILE A 153 -4.59 -6.08 -1.43
N LYS A 154 -3.78 -6.23 -2.47
CA LYS A 154 -4.22 -6.70 -3.79
C LYS A 154 -3.86 -8.18 -3.94
N VAL A 155 -4.88 -8.99 -4.21
CA VAL A 155 -4.74 -10.43 -4.47
C VAL A 155 -4.99 -10.65 -5.94
N ASN A 156 -3.97 -11.09 -6.67
CA ASN A 156 -4.07 -11.44 -8.09
C ASN A 156 -4.04 -12.97 -8.22
N THR A 157 -5.01 -13.54 -8.90
CA THR A 157 -5.13 -15.00 -9.10
C THR A 157 -5.35 -15.32 -10.57
N ASN A 158 -5.06 -16.56 -10.95
CA ASN A 158 -5.40 -17.09 -12.25
C ASN A 158 -5.63 -18.60 -12.20
N TYR A 159 -6.58 -19.07 -13.00
CA TYR A 159 -6.91 -20.47 -13.13
C TYR A 159 -7.17 -20.83 -14.59
N GLY A 160 -6.59 -21.92 -15.06
CA GLY A 160 -6.84 -22.50 -16.38
C GLY A 160 -7.31 -23.94 -16.24
N ALA A 161 -8.37 -24.32 -16.95
CA ALA A 161 -8.90 -25.67 -16.93
C ALA A 161 -7.90 -26.65 -17.61
N GLY A 162 -7.96 -27.91 -17.18
CA GLY A 162 -7.11 -28.96 -17.72
C GLY A 162 -7.56 -29.46 -19.08
N GLU A 163 -6.86 -30.46 -19.58
CA GLU A 163 -7.19 -31.09 -20.85
C GLU A 163 -8.52 -31.84 -20.78
N MET A 164 -9.37 -31.61 -21.79
CA MET A 164 -10.65 -32.29 -21.91
C MET A 164 -10.61 -33.51 -22.84
N THR A 165 -11.54 -34.44 -22.60
CA THR A 165 -11.86 -35.50 -23.54
C THR A 165 -12.77 -34.98 -24.65
N ASN A 166 -12.67 -35.55 -25.85
CA ASN A 166 -13.60 -35.23 -26.93
C ASN A 166 -14.89 -36.05 -26.77
N PHE A 167 -16.05 -35.40 -26.58
CA PHE A 167 -17.35 -36.09 -26.44
C PHE A 167 -18.08 -36.27 -27.76
N TYR A 168 -17.77 -35.43 -28.76
CA TYR A 168 -18.45 -35.41 -30.04
C TYR A 168 -17.53 -35.88 -31.17
N SER A 169 -18.10 -36.60 -32.13
CA SER A 169 -17.41 -36.95 -33.37
C SER A 169 -17.80 -35.99 -34.49
N GLY A 170 -16.88 -35.65 -35.38
CA GLY A 170 -17.21 -34.85 -36.56
C GLY A 170 -16.98 -33.34 -36.39
N ASN A 171 -17.85 -32.51 -36.95
CA ASN A 171 -17.68 -31.04 -36.99
C ASN A 171 -18.19 -30.32 -35.73
N GLU A 172 -18.38 -31.03 -34.62
CA GLU A 172 -18.90 -30.48 -33.36
C GLU A 172 -17.73 -30.11 -32.44
N ILE A 173 -17.87 -29.02 -31.68
CA ILE A 173 -16.86 -28.58 -30.70
C ILE A 173 -17.30 -29.09 -29.33
N SER A 174 -16.43 -29.87 -28.69
CA SER A 174 -16.58 -30.20 -27.27
C SER A 174 -16.12 -29.00 -26.43
N LEU A 175 -16.91 -28.64 -25.43
CA LEU A 175 -16.60 -27.58 -24.47
C LEU A 175 -16.85 -28.12 -23.06
N SER A 176 -15.87 -27.98 -22.18
CA SER A 176 -15.99 -28.28 -20.76
C SER A 176 -15.60 -27.07 -19.92
N THR A 177 -16.26 -26.92 -18.78
CA THR A 177 -15.98 -25.84 -17.81
C THR A 177 -15.50 -26.46 -16.52
N ALA A 178 -14.45 -25.86 -15.94
CA ALA A 178 -14.08 -26.10 -14.56
C ALA A 178 -14.29 -24.82 -13.73
N GLU A 179 -14.89 -24.94 -12.55
CA GLU A 179 -15.27 -23.81 -11.70
C GLU A 179 -14.91 -24.05 -10.23
N GLY A 180 -14.65 -22.95 -9.53
CA GLY A 180 -14.28 -22.97 -8.13
C GLY A 180 -14.04 -21.58 -7.57
N SER A 181 -13.27 -21.50 -6.49
CA SER A 181 -12.90 -20.23 -5.87
C SER A 181 -11.49 -20.28 -5.28
N PHE A 182 -10.82 -19.13 -5.29
CA PHE A 182 -9.67 -18.89 -4.42
C PHE A 182 -10.14 -18.38 -3.06
N TYR A 183 -9.37 -18.72 -2.03
CA TYR A 183 -9.60 -18.36 -0.65
C TYR A 183 -8.39 -17.57 -0.13
N PHE A 184 -8.60 -16.28 0.11
CA PHE A 184 -7.59 -15.42 0.71
C PHE A 184 -7.94 -15.18 2.18
N SER A 185 -7.10 -15.69 3.08
CA SER A 185 -7.21 -15.42 4.52
C SER A 185 -6.16 -14.39 4.95
N LEU A 186 -6.53 -13.51 5.87
CA LEU A 186 -5.62 -12.53 6.49
C LEU A 186 -6.03 -12.29 7.94
N SER A 187 -5.12 -12.55 8.87
CA SER A 187 -5.37 -12.35 10.30
C SER A 187 -4.26 -11.54 10.97
N GLY A 188 -4.66 -10.68 11.90
CA GLY A 188 -3.75 -9.89 12.73
C GLY A 188 -4.52 -8.94 13.64
N LEU A 189 -3.82 -8.03 14.31
CA LEU A 189 -4.47 -7.10 15.24
C LEU A 189 -5.52 -6.24 14.51
N GLY A 190 -6.78 -6.42 14.91
CA GLY A 190 -7.93 -5.65 14.37
C GLY A 190 -8.32 -5.99 12.93
N VAL A 191 -7.73 -7.03 12.33
CA VAL A 191 -8.01 -7.45 10.95
C VAL A 191 -8.25 -8.95 10.92
N ASN A 192 -9.39 -9.33 10.35
CA ASN A 192 -9.73 -10.70 10.04
C ASN A 192 -10.41 -10.73 8.66
N ILE A 193 -9.85 -11.48 7.72
CA ILE A 193 -10.45 -11.93 6.47
C ILE A 193 -10.40 -13.45 6.57
N ASP A 194 -11.57 -14.08 6.63
CA ASP A 194 -11.73 -15.50 6.86
C ASP A 194 -12.72 -16.05 5.82
N PRO A 195 -12.22 -16.70 4.76
CA PRO A 195 -13.07 -17.14 3.67
C PRO A 195 -14.04 -18.24 4.09
N ASN A 196 -13.85 -18.98 5.20
CA ASN A 196 -14.72 -20.10 5.59
C ASN A 196 -15.20 -20.96 4.38
N PRO A 197 -14.31 -21.74 3.75
CA PRO A 197 -14.58 -22.44 2.49
C PRO A 197 -15.81 -23.37 2.51
N GLY A 198 -16.29 -23.82 3.67
CA GLY A 198 -17.52 -24.62 3.80
C GLY A 198 -18.78 -23.83 4.19
N GLY A 199 -18.72 -22.50 4.20
CA GLY A 199 -19.81 -21.60 4.56
C GLY A 199 -20.58 -21.08 3.35
N TYR A 200 -21.92 -21.02 3.44
CA TYR A 200 -22.81 -20.55 2.37
C TYR A 200 -22.73 -19.04 2.03
N ALA A 201 -21.65 -18.35 2.41
CA ALA A 201 -21.47 -16.92 2.21
C ALA A 201 -20.36 -16.66 1.18
N TYR A 202 -20.71 -16.75 -0.11
CA TYR A 202 -19.85 -16.36 -1.22
C TYR A 202 -19.60 -14.84 -1.23
N ASP A 203 -18.80 -14.34 -0.29
CA ASP A 203 -18.54 -12.91 -0.08
C ASP A 203 -17.06 -12.58 -0.33
N TYR A 204 -16.83 -11.76 -1.36
CA TYR A 204 -15.49 -11.26 -1.69
C TYR A 204 -14.84 -10.46 -0.56
N THR A 205 -15.64 -9.85 0.32
CA THR A 205 -15.14 -9.12 1.49
C THR A 205 -14.63 -10.06 2.58
N GLU A 206 -15.04 -11.33 2.54
CA GLU A 206 -14.64 -12.39 3.47
C GLU A 206 -13.49 -13.24 2.93
N GLY A 207 -13.06 -13.06 1.67
CA GLY A 207 -11.87 -13.74 1.13
C GLY A 207 -12.14 -14.65 -0.06
N TRP A 208 -13.40 -14.75 -0.51
CA TRP A 208 -13.76 -15.53 -1.69
C TRP A 208 -13.39 -14.80 -2.98
N ILE A 209 -12.87 -15.55 -3.96
CA ILE A 209 -12.59 -15.04 -5.30
C ILE A 209 -13.02 -16.12 -6.30
N TYR A 210 -14.23 -15.99 -6.85
CA TYR A 210 -14.76 -16.92 -7.84
C TYR A 210 -13.83 -17.03 -9.07
N THR A 211 -13.65 -18.25 -9.57
CA THR A 211 -12.89 -18.53 -10.77
C THR A 211 -13.55 -19.61 -11.60
N HIS A 212 -13.32 -19.56 -12.91
CA HIS A 212 -13.80 -20.55 -13.86
C HIS A 212 -12.93 -20.49 -15.11
N SER A 213 -12.75 -21.62 -15.78
CA SER A 213 -12.04 -21.68 -17.05
C SER A 213 -12.65 -22.76 -17.93
N TYR A 214 -12.40 -22.65 -19.24
CA TYR A 214 -12.95 -23.55 -20.24
C TYR A 214 -11.82 -24.26 -20.97
N SER A 215 -12.13 -25.46 -21.46
CA SER A 215 -11.31 -26.16 -22.44
C SER A 215 -12.17 -26.48 -23.65
N THR A 216 -11.56 -26.48 -24.84
CA THR A 216 -12.23 -26.84 -26.09
C THR A 216 -11.47 -27.93 -26.84
N TYR A 217 -12.21 -28.82 -27.48
CA TYR A 217 -11.65 -29.87 -28.33
C TYR A 217 -12.48 -30.01 -29.61
N ASN A 218 -11.82 -29.97 -30.77
CA ASN A 218 -12.37 -30.40 -32.05
C ASN A 218 -11.33 -31.16 -32.89
N GLU A 219 -11.70 -32.36 -33.34
CA GLU A 219 -10.81 -33.29 -34.08
C GLU A 219 -10.75 -33.06 -35.60
N LEU A 220 -11.61 -32.22 -36.18
CA LEU A 220 -11.74 -32.04 -37.64
C LEU A 220 -11.41 -30.63 -38.15
N GLU A 221 -11.31 -29.64 -37.27
CA GLU A 221 -10.77 -28.32 -37.63
C GLU A 221 -9.28 -28.43 -37.95
N ASN A 222 -8.79 -27.65 -38.92
CA ASN A 222 -7.38 -27.67 -39.34
C ASN A 222 -6.68 -26.36 -38.97
N PRO A 223 -5.68 -26.37 -38.07
CA PRO A 223 -5.17 -27.53 -37.31
C PRO A 223 -6.19 -28.00 -36.26
N ASP A 224 -6.04 -29.25 -35.78
CA ASP A 224 -6.80 -29.79 -34.65
C ASP A 224 -6.91 -28.73 -33.55
N ILE A 225 -8.12 -28.37 -33.16
CA ILE A 225 -8.32 -27.36 -32.11
C ILE A 225 -8.31 -28.10 -30.79
N LYS A 226 -7.23 -27.91 -30.05
CA LYS A 226 -7.10 -28.32 -28.66
C LYS A 226 -6.65 -27.11 -27.87
N ASP A 227 -7.64 -26.35 -27.38
CA ASP A 227 -7.37 -25.22 -26.51
C ASP A 227 -7.61 -25.63 -25.06
N THR A 228 -6.55 -25.52 -24.28
CA THR A 228 -6.50 -25.90 -22.89
C THR A 228 -5.73 -24.80 -22.19
N LYS A 229 -5.97 -24.59 -20.90
CA LYS A 229 -5.24 -23.59 -20.11
C LYS A 229 -5.59 -22.14 -20.47
N ASP A 230 -6.80 -21.89 -20.96
CA ASP A 230 -7.35 -20.52 -21.08
C ASP A 230 -7.51 -19.92 -19.68
N MET A 231 -6.54 -19.10 -19.28
CA MET A 231 -6.45 -18.56 -17.93
C MET A 231 -7.54 -17.50 -17.68
N HIS A 232 -8.37 -17.72 -16.67
CA HIS A 232 -9.20 -16.68 -16.09
C HIS A 232 -8.40 -15.96 -15.01
N TYR A 233 -8.12 -14.68 -15.27
CA TYR A 233 -7.45 -13.79 -14.34
C TYR A 233 -8.47 -13.05 -13.47
N SER A 234 -8.25 -13.06 -12.15
CA SER A 234 -9.10 -12.36 -11.21
C SER A 234 -8.26 -11.50 -10.26
N THR A 235 -8.85 -10.42 -9.76
CA THR A 235 -8.18 -9.51 -8.83
C THR A 235 -9.18 -8.96 -7.83
N VAL A 236 -8.83 -9.07 -6.55
CA VAL A 236 -9.57 -8.41 -5.46
C VAL A 236 -8.61 -7.50 -4.69
N THR A 237 -9.12 -6.38 -4.18
CA THR A 237 -8.34 -5.41 -3.41
C THR A 237 -9.06 -5.07 -2.12
N TYR A 238 -8.40 -5.31 -1.00
CA TYR A 238 -8.86 -4.94 0.33
C TYR A 238 -8.18 -3.66 0.81
N HIS A 239 -8.92 -2.79 1.49
CA HIS A 239 -8.36 -1.65 2.20
C HIS A 239 -8.49 -1.90 3.69
N LYS A 240 -7.38 -2.15 4.38
CA LYS A 240 -7.36 -2.46 5.80
C LYS A 240 -6.39 -1.54 6.52
N TYR A 241 -6.80 -1.09 7.70
CA TYR A 241 -5.91 -0.35 8.59
C TYR A 241 -4.96 -1.34 9.27
N LEU A 242 -3.66 -1.21 9.02
CA LEU A 242 -2.62 -2.05 9.62
C LEU A 242 -1.77 -1.24 10.60
N THR A 243 -1.27 -1.88 11.64
CA THR A 243 -0.44 -1.25 12.67
C THR A 243 1.03 -1.51 12.42
N ALA A 244 1.87 -0.47 12.49
CA ALA A 244 3.31 -0.57 12.30
C ALA A 244 3.94 -1.59 13.24
N GLY A 245 4.82 -2.44 12.71
CA GLY A 245 5.56 -3.45 13.46
C GLY A 245 4.74 -4.66 13.91
N THR A 246 3.43 -4.69 13.64
CA THR A 246 2.56 -5.81 13.99
C THR A 246 2.55 -6.86 12.88
N PRO A 247 2.72 -8.16 13.17
CA PRO A 247 2.63 -9.20 12.15
C PRO A 247 1.17 -9.44 11.72
N TYR A 248 0.96 -9.54 10.42
CA TYR A 248 -0.29 -9.98 9.80
C TYR A 248 0.00 -11.22 8.97
N ASN A 249 -0.65 -12.34 9.30
CA ASN A 249 -0.44 -13.62 8.64
C ASN A 249 -1.52 -13.85 7.57
N PHE A 250 -1.13 -14.38 6.42
CA PHE A 250 -2.05 -14.67 5.34
C PHE A 250 -1.72 -15.99 4.64
N THR A 251 -2.76 -16.57 4.03
CA THR A 251 -2.68 -17.75 3.19
C THR A 251 -3.58 -17.55 1.97
N LEU A 252 -3.10 -17.98 0.80
CA LEU A 252 -3.91 -18.15 -0.40
C LEU A 252 -4.02 -19.64 -0.73
N SER A 253 -5.24 -20.09 -0.96
CA SER A 253 -5.60 -21.43 -1.42
C SER A 253 -6.69 -21.34 -2.48
N LEU A 254 -7.08 -22.47 -3.06
CA LEU A 254 -8.24 -22.60 -3.92
C LEU A 254 -8.94 -23.94 -3.73
N SER A 255 -10.17 -24.03 -4.21
CA SER A 255 -10.83 -25.31 -4.48
C SER A 255 -11.58 -25.20 -5.81
N ILE A 256 -11.37 -26.18 -6.68
CA ILE A 256 -12.16 -26.38 -7.89
C ILE A 256 -13.13 -27.50 -7.60
N ILE A 257 -14.43 -27.28 -7.73
CA ILE A 257 -15.45 -28.26 -7.32
C ILE A 257 -16.35 -28.72 -8.47
N THR A 258 -16.31 -28.02 -9.60
CA THR A 258 -17.05 -28.38 -10.80
C THR A 258 -16.05 -28.63 -11.91
N GLY A 259 -16.17 -29.78 -12.57
CA GLY A 259 -15.33 -30.15 -13.69
C GLY A 259 -15.85 -31.43 -14.34
N GLU A 260 -16.61 -31.32 -15.42
CA GLU A 260 -17.06 -32.49 -16.17
C GLU A 260 -16.32 -32.58 -17.50
N GLY A 261 -15.96 -33.82 -17.88
CA GLY A 261 -15.43 -34.09 -19.19
C GLY A 261 -13.93 -33.87 -19.37
N PHE A 262 -13.21 -33.60 -18.28
CA PHE A 262 -11.76 -33.56 -18.26
C PHE A 262 -11.14 -34.95 -18.27
N LEU A 263 -9.91 -35.07 -18.78
CA LEU A 263 -9.16 -36.33 -18.69
C LEU A 263 -9.03 -36.77 -17.23
N ASN A 264 -9.24 -38.06 -16.97
CA ASN A 264 -9.24 -38.60 -15.60
C ASN A 264 -10.16 -37.82 -14.64
N ASN A 265 -11.28 -37.31 -15.13
CA ASN A 265 -12.24 -36.45 -14.40
C ASN A 265 -11.69 -35.12 -13.88
N GLY A 266 -10.47 -34.73 -14.27
CA GLY A 266 -9.80 -33.57 -13.70
C GLY A 266 -8.97 -33.88 -12.46
N ASP A 267 -8.98 -35.13 -11.98
CA ASP A 267 -8.35 -35.53 -10.71
C ASP A 267 -6.84 -35.76 -10.85
N SER A 268 -6.35 -36.02 -12.06
CA SER A 268 -4.93 -36.36 -12.26
C SER A 268 -4.42 -36.17 -13.70
N GLY A 269 -3.11 -36.00 -13.82
CA GLY A 269 -2.41 -35.91 -15.11
C GLY A 269 -2.72 -34.62 -15.85
N GLU A 270 -2.92 -34.70 -17.17
CA GLU A 270 -3.20 -33.53 -18.02
C GLU A 270 -4.60 -32.94 -17.80
N GLY A 271 -5.53 -33.70 -17.23
CA GLY A 271 -6.89 -33.22 -16.93
C GLY A 271 -6.97 -32.26 -15.74
N MET A 272 -5.95 -32.22 -14.88
CA MET A 272 -5.90 -31.26 -13.77
C MET A 272 -5.89 -29.82 -14.28
N GLY A 273 -6.39 -28.90 -13.48
CA GLY A 273 -6.30 -27.47 -13.73
C GLY A 273 -4.89 -26.91 -13.50
N HIS A 274 -4.66 -25.69 -13.96
CA HIS A 274 -3.40 -24.98 -13.88
C HIS A 274 -3.58 -23.68 -13.10
N VAL A 275 -2.66 -23.41 -12.17
CA VAL A 275 -2.59 -22.15 -11.44
C VAL A 275 -1.18 -21.60 -11.52
N GLY A 276 -1.06 -20.31 -11.89
CA GLY A 276 0.23 -19.63 -11.96
C GLY A 276 1.08 -20.04 -13.15
N HIS A 277 0.48 -20.43 -14.28
CA HIS A 277 1.24 -20.92 -15.44
C HIS A 277 2.07 -19.82 -16.10
N ASP A 278 1.41 -18.75 -16.59
CA ASP A 278 2.06 -17.64 -17.29
C ASP A 278 2.42 -16.49 -16.34
N ILE A 279 1.52 -16.21 -15.41
CA ILE A 279 1.65 -15.16 -14.40
C ILE A 279 1.43 -15.83 -13.05
N PRO A 280 2.38 -15.80 -12.10
CA PRO A 280 2.16 -16.37 -10.78
C PRO A 280 1.05 -15.63 -10.04
N CYS A 281 0.30 -16.34 -9.20
CA CYS A 281 -0.57 -15.69 -8.23
C CYS A 281 0.26 -14.79 -7.30
N SER A 282 -0.31 -13.71 -6.79
CA SER A 282 0.42 -12.79 -5.91
C SER A 282 -0.46 -12.07 -4.90
N VAL A 283 0.14 -11.71 -3.77
CA VAL A 283 -0.46 -10.83 -2.75
C VAL A 283 0.46 -9.62 -2.57
N GLU A 284 -0.09 -8.43 -2.80
CA GLU A 284 0.64 -7.16 -2.74
C GLU A 284 0.08 -6.25 -1.65
N PHE A 285 0.96 -5.77 -0.76
CA PHE A 285 0.63 -4.78 0.27
C PHE A 285 1.24 -3.44 -0.14
N THR A 286 0.42 -2.38 -0.18
CA THR A 286 0.86 -1.02 -0.53
C THR A 286 0.29 -0.01 0.46
N PHE A 287 1.16 0.69 1.18
CA PHE A 287 0.75 1.78 2.07
C PHE A 287 0.11 2.93 1.28
N GLN A 288 -1.02 3.45 1.78
CA GLN A 288 -1.76 4.56 1.17
C GLN A 288 -1.61 5.83 2.01
N GLU A 289 -2.04 5.79 3.28
CA GLU A 289 -2.08 6.95 4.19
C GLU A 289 -2.16 6.57 5.67
#